data_AF-A0A7C9K8C2-F1
#
_entry.id   AF-A0A7C9K8C2-F1
#
_cell.length_a   1.000
_cell.length_b   1.000
_cell.length_c   1.000
_cell.angle_alpha   90.00
_cell.angle_beta   90.00
_cell.angle_gamma   90.00
#
_symmetry.space_group_name_H-M   'P 1'
#
loop_
_entity.id
_entity.type
_entity.pdbx_description
1 polymer ?
#
loop_
_entity_poly.entity_id
_entity_poly.type
_entity_poly.pdbx_seq_one_letter_code
_entity_poly.pdbx_strand_id
1 'polypeptide(L)'
;MNLELLLWVIGTGLTLSAFAVKLGVALGLSKPSKSTIVLVLFTYASLFLIISLLAKPFLNLLMKVLLKGPYLHLLLSLGLILWGVYLLTRKNFQPQEEHSVKLSLPLLLPCPVCLSAMSFSVAAFLSATQLPPYLVGFGLGLAFTLFSLVFFFIVRIWAKEFKLATLGLAMIGVGAY
;
A
#
# COMPACT_ATOMS: atom_id res chain seq x y z
N MET A 1 -2.60 -13.33 25.13
CA MET A 1 -1.90 -12.04 24.93
C MET A 1 -0.84 -12.10 23.83
N ASN A 2 0.07 -13.08 23.79
CA ASN A 2 1.12 -13.11 22.75
C ASN A 2 0.63 -13.51 21.34
N LEU A 3 -0.33 -14.43 21.23
CA LEU A 3 -0.79 -14.95 19.93
C LEU A 3 -1.62 -13.91 19.15
N GLU A 4 -2.50 -13.16 19.82
CA GLU A 4 -3.32 -12.12 19.20
C GLU A 4 -2.47 -10.95 18.72
N LEU A 5 -1.52 -10.51 19.54
CA LEU A 5 -0.58 -9.44 19.20
C LEU A 5 0.32 -9.87 18.04
N LEU A 6 0.77 -11.13 18.04
CA LEU A 6 1.51 -11.72 16.92
C LEU A 6 0.66 -11.76 15.64
N LEU A 7 -0.61 -12.20 15.70
CA LEU A 7 -1.51 -12.19 14.54
C LEU A 7 -1.71 -10.77 13.99
N TRP A 8 -1.89 -9.77 14.87
CA TRP A 8 -2.05 -8.38 14.47
C TRP A 8 -0.79 -7.82 13.81
N VAL A 9 0.40 -8.10 14.37
CA VAL A 9 1.68 -7.66 13.79
C VAL A 9 1.95 -8.35 12.45
N ILE A 10 1.68 -9.65 12.35
CA ILE A 10 1.84 -10.39 11.08
C ILE A 10 0.85 -9.88 10.03
N GLY A 11 -0.43 -9.70 10.39
CA GLY A 11 -1.46 -9.23 9.46
C GLY A 11 -1.20 -7.81 8.95
N THR A 12 -0.80 -6.91 9.84
CA THR A 12 -0.39 -5.54 9.46
C THR A 12 0.89 -5.57 8.62
N GLY A 13 1.89 -6.37 8.98
CA GLY A 13 3.11 -6.54 8.21
C GLY A 13 2.87 -7.10 6.80
N LEU A 14 2.01 -8.11 6.67
CA LEU A 14 1.64 -8.70 5.39
C LEU A 14 0.92 -7.68 4.49
N THR A 15 -0.02 -6.94 5.07
CA THR A 15 -0.75 -5.88 4.39
C THR A 15 0.20 -4.77 3.90
N LEU A 16 1.07 -4.27 4.79
CA LEU A 16 2.09 -3.28 4.44
C LEU A 16 3.00 -3.77 3.32
N SER A 17 3.42 -5.04 3.38
CA SER A 17 4.29 -5.65 2.38
C SER A 17 3.63 -5.70 1.01
N ALA A 18 2.36 -6.13 0.91
CA ALA A 18 1.62 -6.15 -0.34
C ALA A 18 1.50 -4.75 -0.99
N PHE A 19 1.25 -3.71 -0.18
CA PHE A 19 1.22 -2.33 -0.68
C PHE A 19 2.61 -1.78 -1.03
N ALA A 20 3.63 -2.17 -0.29
CA ALA A 20 5.02 -1.81 -0.57
C ALA A 20 5.49 -2.43 -1.90
N VAL A 21 5.06 -3.66 -2.23
CA VAL A 21 5.28 -4.27 -3.55
C VAL A 21 4.63 -3.42 -4.63
N LYS A 22 3.36 -3.04 -4.47
CA LYS A 22 2.66 -2.18 -5.43
C LYS A 22 3.41 -0.87 -5.68
N LEU A 23 3.76 -0.16 -4.61
CA LEU A 23 4.44 1.13 -4.70
C LEU A 23 5.86 0.97 -5.25
N GLY A 24 6.62 -0.02 -4.79
CA GLY A 24 7.98 -0.31 -5.23
C GLY A 24 8.06 -0.69 -6.70
N VAL A 25 7.13 -1.53 -7.19
CA VAL A 25 7.05 -1.88 -8.62
C VAL A 25 6.58 -0.68 -9.46
N ALA A 26 5.60 0.08 -8.99
CA ALA A 26 5.17 1.31 -9.67
C ALA A 26 6.33 2.30 -9.84
N LEU A 27 7.10 2.55 -8.77
CA LEU A 27 8.30 3.39 -8.81
C LEU A 27 9.40 2.80 -9.69
N GLY A 28 9.61 1.48 -9.68
CA GLY A 28 10.62 0.80 -10.49
C GLY A 28 10.34 0.87 -11.99
N LEU A 29 9.06 0.74 -12.39
CA LEU A 29 8.65 0.78 -13.80
C LEU A 29 8.54 2.20 -14.35
N SER A 30 8.11 3.17 -13.54
CA SER A 30 7.97 4.57 -13.97
C SER A 30 9.31 5.31 -14.16
N LYS A 31 10.45 4.70 -13.79
CA LYS A 31 11.79 5.33 -13.77
C LYS A 31 11.78 6.83 -13.39
N PRO A 32 11.08 7.23 -12.31
CA PRO A 32 10.90 8.64 -12.00
C PRO A 32 12.21 9.25 -11.47
N SER A 33 12.29 10.59 -11.49
CA SER A 33 13.43 11.31 -10.92
C SER A 33 13.64 10.95 -9.44
N LYS A 34 14.89 11.04 -8.95
CA LYS A 34 15.20 10.80 -7.52
C LYS A 34 14.34 11.67 -6.60
N SER A 35 14.08 12.91 -7.00
CA SER A 35 13.23 13.85 -6.25
C SER A 35 11.78 13.37 -6.15
N THR A 36 11.22 12.81 -7.23
CA THR A 36 9.87 12.26 -7.22
C THR A 36 9.77 11.03 -6.31
N ILE A 37 10.77 10.14 -6.32
CA ILE A 37 10.80 8.96 -5.44
C ILE A 37 10.74 9.39 -3.97
N VAL A 38 11.59 10.34 -3.59
CA VAL A 38 11.63 10.89 -2.24
C VAL A 38 10.31 11.57 -1.89
N LEU A 39 9.74 12.37 -2.79
CA LEU A 39 8.47 13.06 -2.57
C LEU A 39 7.31 12.09 -2.33
N VAL A 40 7.26 10.99 -3.09
CA VAL A 40 6.22 9.98 -2.94
C VAL A 40 6.37 9.24 -1.62
N LEU A 41 7.56 8.72 -1.30
CA LEU A 41 7.82 8.06 -0.02
C LEU A 41 7.51 8.99 1.16
N PHE A 42 7.90 10.26 1.05
CA PHE A 42 7.61 11.27 2.06
C PHE A 42 6.11 11.54 2.21
N THR A 43 5.37 11.58 1.11
CA THR A 43 3.91 11.73 1.11
C THR A 43 3.25 10.55 1.81
N TYR A 44 3.65 9.32 1.48
CA TYR A 44 3.12 8.10 2.13
C TYR A 44 3.46 8.04 3.62
N ALA A 45 4.70 8.36 4.00
CA ALA A 45 5.11 8.43 5.41
C ALA A 45 4.33 9.52 6.18
N SER A 46 4.15 10.70 5.57
CA SER A 46 3.35 11.77 6.14
C SER A 46 1.88 11.38 6.29
N LEU A 47 1.31 10.63 5.33
CA LEU A 47 -0.05 10.09 5.45
C LEU A 47 -0.20 9.18 6.67
N PHE A 48 0.76 8.28 6.92
CA PHE A 48 0.73 7.42 8.12
C PHE A 48 0.71 8.24 9.42
N LEU A 49 1.50 9.32 9.49
CA LEU A 49 1.50 10.24 10.63
C LEU A 49 0.17 10.97 10.78
N ILE A 50 -0.35 11.57 9.70
CA ILE A 50 -1.62 12.30 9.70
C ILE A 50 -2.76 11.36 10.13
N ILE A 51 -2.84 10.17 9.54
CA ILE A 51 -3.83 9.15 9.88
C ILE A 51 -3.72 8.76 11.36
N SER A 52 -2.51 8.62 11.90
CA SER A 52 -2.34 8.26 13.32
C SER A 52 -2.75 9.37 14.28
N LEU A 53 -2.50 10.62 13.93
CA LEU A 53 -2.97 11.77 14.70
C LEU A 53 -4.50 11.90 14.64
N LEU A 54 -5.10 11.69 13.46
CA LEU A 54 -6.56 11.70 13.27
C LEU A 54 -7.25 10.46 13.82
N ALA A 55 -6.52 9.35 14.01
CA ALA A 55 -7.11 8.10 14.50
C ALA A 55 -7.68 8.29 15.91
N LYS A 56 -7.03 9.03 16.80
CA LYS A 56 -7.49 9.24 18.19
C LYS A 56 -8.96 9.66 18.31
N PRO A 57 -9.42 10.77 17.67
CA PRO A 57 -10.82 11.18 17.74
C PRO A 57 -11.78 10.23 16.98
N PHE A 58 -11.28 9.52 15.96
CA PHE A 58 -12.09 8.62 15.13
C PHE A 58 -12.02 7.15 15.54
N LEU A 59 -11.29 6.79 16.60
CA LEU A 59 -11.06 5.40 17.03
C LEU A 59 -12.37 4.63 17.21
N ASN A 60 -13.40 5.26 17.80
CA ASN A 60 -14.71 4.63 17.99
C ASN A 60 -15.44 4.33 16.66
N LEU A 61 -15.26 5.19 15.65
CA LEU A 61 -15.83 4.99 14.32
C LEU A 61 -15.02 3.92 13.56
N LEU A 62 -13.70 3.99 13.62
CA LEU A 62 -12.81 3.00 13.02
C LEU A 62 -13.05 1.61 13.63
N MET A 63 -13.27 1.50 14.94
CA MET A 63 -13.52 0.22 15.61
C MET A 63 -14.85 -0.41 15.19
N LYS A 64 -15.91 0.41 15.00
CA LYS A 64 -17.19 -0.06 14.41
C LYS A 64 -17.03 -0.56 12.98
N VAL A 65 -16.16 0.07 12.20
CA VAL A 65 -15.82 -0.37 10.84
C VAL A 65 -14.92 -1.62 10.88
N LEU A 66 -14.01 -1.72 11.84
CA LEU A 66 -13.16 -2.88 12.12
C LEU A 66 -13.97 -4.15 12.42
N LEU A 67 -15.05 -4.01 13.19
CA LEU A 67 -15.96 -5.11 13.50
C LEU A 67 -16.66 -5.68 12.25
N LYS A 68 -16.72 -4.91 11.16
CA LYS A 68 -17.15 -5.37 9.83
C LYS A 68 -15.99 -5.90 8.99
N GLY A 69 -14.96 -6.46 9.63
CA GLY A 69 -13.77 -7.06 9.01
C GLY A 69 -13.99 -7.83 7.69
N PRO A 70 -14.98 -8.74 7.58
CA PRO A 70 -15.22 -9.46 6.31
C PRO A 70 -15.65 -8.54 5.15
N TYR A 71 -16.40 -7.46 5.42
CA TYR A 71 -16.76 -6.48 4.38
C TYR A 71 -15.56 -5.65 3.93
N LEU A 72 -14.64 -5.35 4.84
CA LEU A 72 -13.39 -4.67 4.53
C LEU A 72 -12.50 -5.53 3.62
N HIS A 73 -12.37 -6.82 3.92
CA HIS A 73 -11.61 -7.75 3.09
C HIS A 73 -12.20 -7.85 1.68
N LEU A 74 -13.54 -7.94 1.58
CA LEU A 74 -14.25 -7.96 0.31
C LEU A 74 -13.99 -6.67 -0.50
N LEU A 75 -14.07 -5.50 0.15
CA LEU A 75 -13.81 -4.21 -0.49
C LEU A 75 -12.34 -4.08 -0.96
N LEU A 76 -11.40 -4.58 -0.15
CA LEU A 76 -9.97 -4.57 -0.48
C LEU A 76 -9.67 -5.47 -1.69
N SER A 77 -10.22 -6.69 -1.67
CA SER A 77 -10.12 -7.67 -2.75
C SER A 77 -10.72 -7.14 -4.06
N LEU A 78 -11.96 -6.61 -4.01
CA LEU A 78 -12.59 -5.96 -5.16
C LEU A 78 -11.76 -4.80 -5.69
N GLY A 79 -11.22 -3.96 -4.80
CA GLY A 79 -10.36 -2.84 -5.18
C GLY A 79 -9.07 -3.27 -5.88
N LEU A 80 -8.42 -4.34 -5.40
CA LEU A 80 -7.22 -4.92 -6.02
C LEU A 80 -7.54 -5.60 -7.36
N ILE A 81 -8.65 -6.33 -7.45
CA ILE A 81 -9.10 -7.00 -8.67
C ILE A 81 -9.49 -5.96 -9.74
N LEU A 82 -10.30 -4.96 -9.40
CA LEU A 82 -10.69 -3.89 -10.33
C LEU A 82 -9.46 -3.13 -10.84
N TRP A 83 -8.50 -2.84 -9.97
CA TRP A 83 -7.26 -2.16 -10.37
C TRP A 83 -6.36 -3.04 -11.22
N GLY A 84 -6.25 -4.33 -10.90
CA GLY A 84 -5.51 -5.32 -11.68
C GLY A 84 -6.10 -5.50 -13.08
N VAL A 85 -7.43 -5.64 -13.17
CA VAL A 85 -8.16 -5.70 -14.45
C VAL A 85 -7.99 -4.40 -15.23
N TYR A 86 -8.13 -3.23 -14.59
CA TYR A 86 -7.90 -1.94 -15.24
C TYR A 86 -6.50 -1.84 -15.87
N LEU A 87 -5.46 -2.29 -15.14
CA LEU A 87 -4.08 -2.34 -15.64
C LEU A 87 -3.92 -3.30 -16.84
N LEU A 88 -4.59 -4.45 -16.82
CA LEU A 88 -4.54 -5.44 -17.91
C LEU A 88 -5.30 -4.97 -19.15
N THR A 89 -6.49 -4.38 -18.98
CA THR A 89 -7.32 -3.88 -20.08
C THR A 89 -6.65 -2.73 -20.83
N ARG A 90 -5.94 -1.85 -20.12
CA ARG A 90 -5.23 -0.72 -20.75
C ARG A 90 -4.01 -1.16 -21.58
N LYS A 91 -3.40 -2.30 -21.25
CA LYS A 91 -2.27 -2.89 -22.00
C LYS A 91 -2.67 -3.31 -23.42
N ASN A 92 -3.92 -3.72 -23.63
CA ASN A 92 -4.42 -4.11 -24.96
C ASN A 92 -4.62 -2.91 -25.91
N PHE A 93 -4.55 -1.67 -25.42
CA PHE A 93 -4.96 -0.49 -26.19
C PHE A 93 -3.84 0.42 -26.70
N GLN A 94 -2.57 0.27 -26.29
CA GLN A 94 -1.47 1.05 -26.88
C GLN A 94 -0.12 0.31 -26.92
N PRO A 95 0.56 0.30 -28.08
CA PRO A 95 1.96 -0.11 -28.16
C PRO A 95 2.85 0.95 -27.48
N GLN A 96 3.91 0.46 -26.85
CA GLN A 96 4.99 1.21 -26.20
C GLN A 96 5.45 2.38 -27.10
N GLU A 97 5.51 3.62 -26.59
CA GLU A 97 6.79 4.37 -26.56
C GLU A 97 6.71 5.74 -25.88
N GLU A 98 5.61 6.52 -25.95
CA GLU A 98 5.69 7.93 -25.50
C GLU A 98 5.03 8.27 -24.14
N HIS A 99 4.28 7.36 -23.51
CA HIS A 99 3.38 7.74 -22.42
C HIS A 99 3.90 7.48 -21.00
N SER A 100 5.22 7.55 -20.77
CA SER A 100 5.84 7.24 -19.47
C SER A 100 5.40 8.21 -18.34
N VAL A 101 5.02 9.45 -18.68
CA VAL A 101 4.70 10.50 -17.68
C VAL A 101 3.24 10.46 -17.21
N LYS A 102 2.23 10.26 -18.08
CA LYS A 102 0.82 10.28 -17.63
C LYS A 102 0.31 8.96 -17.05
N LEU A 103 0.99 7.84 -17.30
CA LEU A 103 0.67 6.56 -16.64
C LEU A 103 1.09 6.55 -15.16
N SER A 104 2.09 7.38 -14.82
CA SER A 104 2.64 7.48 -13.47
C SER A 104 1.67 8.15 -12.50
N LEU A 105 0.92 9.17 -12.91
CA LEU A 105 0.07 9.96 -12.00
C LEU A 105 -1.03 9.15 -11.27
N PRO A 106 -1.84 8.30 -11.93
CA PRO A 106 -2.85 7.50 -11.24
C PRO A 106 -2.28 6.30 -10.47
N LEU A 107 -1.07 5.82 -10.81
CA LEU A 107 -0.40 4.73 -10.10
C LEU A 107 0.29 5.20 -8.81
N LEU A 108 0.65 6.49 -8.77
CA LEU A 108 1.36 7.15 -7.66
C LEU A 108 0.41 7.77 -6.63
N LEU A 109 -0.80 8.14 -7.07
CA LEU A 109 -1.84 8.67 -6.20
C LEU A 109 -2.21 7.63 -5.13
N PRO A 110 -2.36 8.04 -3.85
CA PRO A 110 -2.79 7.13 -2.80
C PRO A 110 -4.15 6.56 -3.18
N CYS A 111 -4.19 5.27 -3.46
CA CYS A 111 -5.41 4.61 -3.84
C CYS A 111 -6.37 4.60 -2.63
N PRO A 112 -7.70 4.79 -2.80
CA PRO A 112 -8.64 4.82 -1.66
C PRO A 112 -8.57 3.54 -0.81
N VAL A 113 -8.19 2.42 -1.44
CA VAL A 113 -7.93 1.11 -0.82
C VAL A 113 -6.67 1.12 0.06
N CYS A 114 -5.61 1.79 -0.40
CA CYS A 114 -4.36 1.93 0.33
C CYS A 114 -4.60 2.75 1.61
N LEU A 115 -5.38 3.83 1.49
CA LEU A 115 -5.70 4.76 2.58
C LEU A 115 -6.59 4.12 3.66
N SER A 116 -7.56 3.30 3.26
CA SER A 116 -8.37 2.52 4.19
C SER A 116 -7.55 1.46 4.93
N ALA A 117 -6.66 0.74 4.23
CA ALA A 117 -5.77 -0.24 4.85
C ALA A 117 -4.74 0.37 5.79
N MET A 118 -4.22 1.57 5.48
CA MET A 118 -3.35 2.33 6.38
C MET A 118 -4.09 2.71 7.65
N SER A 119 -5.30 3.25 7.50
CA SER A 119 -6.16 3.63 8.63
C SER A 119 -6.47 2.44 9.54
N PHE A 120 -6.75 1.28 8.93
CA PHE A 120 -6.94 0.03 9.64
C PHE A 120 -5.67 -0.41 10.39
N SER A 121 -4.52 -0.43 9.70
CA SER A 121 -3.24 -0.85 10.27
C SER A 121 -2.78 0.05 11.42
N VAL A 122 -3.08 1.35 11.36
CA VAL A 122 -2.80 2.27 12.46
C VAL A 122 -3.76 2.04 13.64
N ALA A 123 -5.06 1.91 13.39
CA ALA A 123 -6.05 1.69 14.46
C ALA A 123 -5.82 0.38 15.22
N ALA A 124 -5.52 -0.68 14.46
CA ALA A 124 -5.06 -1.98 14.90
C ALA A 124 -3.87 -1.92 15.88
N PHE A 125 -2.82 -1.22 15.47
CA PHE A 125 -1.60 -1.16 16.24
C PHE A 125 -1.78 -0.28 17.48
N LEU A 126 -2.58 0.79 17.36
CA LEU A 126 -2.89 1.69 18.46
C LEU A 126 -3.75 1.01 19.53
N SER A 127 -4.72 0.18 19.15
CA SER A 127 -5.53 -0.60 20.10
C SER A 127 -4.74 -1.71 20.79
N ALA A 128 -3.78 -2.32 20.08
CA ALA A 128 -2.93 -3.39 20.63
C ALA A 128 -1.83 -2.89 21.58
N THR A 129 -1.26 -1.71 21.33
CA THR A 129 -0.06 -1.23 22.07
C THR A 129 -0.32 -0.11 23.06
N GLN A 130 -1.48 0.56 23.03
CA GLN A 130 -1.78 1.77 23.82
C GLN A 130 -0.69 2.86 23.76
N LEU A 131 0.20 2.80 22.76
CA LEU A 131 1.30 3.73 22.60
C LEU A 131 0.82 5.09 22.09
N PRO A 132 1.60 6.16 22.31
CA PRO A 132 1.30 7.44 21.70
C PRO A 132 1.19 7.33 20.17
N PRO A 133 0.18 7.98 19.56
CA PRO A 133 -0.10 7.84 18.12
C PRO A 133 1.04 8.32 17.24
N TYR A 134 1.78 9.35 17.65
CA TYR A 134 2.93 9.83 16.89
C TYR A 134 4.01 8.74 16.74
N LEU A 135 4.20 7.89 17.75
CA LEU A 135 5.18 6.80 17.74
C LEU A 135 4.74 5.68 16.79
N VAL A 136 3.45 5.33 16.83
CA VAL A 136 2.85 4.29 15.98
C VAL A 136 2.87 4.73 14.51
N GLY A 137 2.43 5.97 14.23
CA GLY A 137 2.44 6.52 12.87
C GLY A 137 3.86 6.61 12.29
N PHE A 138 4.83 7.07 13.09
CA PHE A 138 6.24 7.13 12.67
C PHE A 138 6.81 5.73 12.42
N GLY A 139 6.56 4.78 13.32
CA GLY A 139 7.04 3.39 13.18
C GLY A 139 6.50 2.69 11.94
N LEU A 140 5.18 2.76 11.72
CA LEU A 140 4.54 2.16 10.55
C LEU A 140 4.95 2.86 9.24
N GLY A 141 5.04 4.19 9.25
CA GLY A 141 5.52 4.96 8.10
C GLY A 141 6.96 4.63 7.73
N LEU A 142 7.85 4.49 8.72
CA LEU A 142 9.24 4.08 8.52
C LEU A 142 9.33 2.66 7.94
N ALA A 143 8.60 1.71 8.53
CA ALA A 143 8.56 0.33 8.05
C ALA A 143 8.07 0.25 6.60
N PHE A 144 6.99 0.96 6.26
CA PHE A 144 6.46 1.03 4.90
C PHE A 144 7.48 1.60 3.90
N THR A 145 8.18 2.67 4.31
CA THR A 145 9.21 3.32 3.49
C THR A 145 10.36 2.36 3.21
N LEU A 146 10.85 1.65 4.23
CA LEU A 146 11.91 0.67 4.09
C LEU A 146 11.49 -0.50 3.18
N PHE A 147 10.33 -1.10 3.40
CA PHE A 147 9.83 -2.16 2.53
C PHE A 147 9.69 -1.69 1.08
N SER A 148 9.14 -0.50 0.86
CA SER A 148 8.97 0.07 -0.49
C SER A 148 10.32 0.30 -1.17
N LEU A 149 11.34 0.74 -0.42
CA LEU A 149 12.69 0.94 -0.95
C LEU A 149 13.36 -0.40 -1.33
N VAL A 150 13.19 -1.43 -0.50
CA VAL A 150 13.69 -2.78 -0.77
C VAL A 150 13.05 -3.33 -2.06
N PHE A 151 11.73 -3.25 -2.19
CA PHE A 151 11.03 -3.70 -3.40
C PHE A 151 11.42 -2.87 -4.63
N PHE A 152 11.58 -1.55 -4.49
CA PHE A 152 12.11 -0.70 -5.56
C PHE A 152 13.49 -1.18 -6.04
N PHE A 153 14.40 -1.51 -5.11
CA PHE A 153 15.74 -1.96 -5.46
C PHE A 153 15.72 -3.35 -6.14
N ILE A 154 14.89 -4.26 -5.65
CA ILE A 154 14.64 -5.57 -6.28
C ILE A 154 14.14 -5.38 -7.71
N VAL A 155 13.09 -4.60 -7.91
CA VAL A 155 12.52 -4.36 -9.24
C VAL A 155 13.55 -3.70 -10.16
N ARG A 156 14.40 -2.80 -9.64
CA ARG A 156 15.46 -2.16 -10.42
C ARG A 156 16.54 -3.14 -10.88
N ILE A 157 16.93 -4.09 -10.03
CA ILE A 157 17.88 -5.15 -10.40
C ILE A 157 17.25 -6.11 -11.42
N TRP A 158 15.97 -6.43 -11.25
CA TRP A 158 15.23 -7.40 -12.06
C TRP A 158 14.38 -6.75 -13.16
N ALA A 159 14.67 -5.50 -13.52
CA ALA A 159 13.82 -4.67 -14.39
C ALA A 159 13.62 -5.24 -15.81
N LYS A 160 14.48 -6.17 -16.24
CA LYS A 160 14.37 -6.87 -17.53
C LYS A 160 13.28 -7.96 -17.52
N GLU A 161 13.00 -8.55 -16.36
CA GLU A 161 12.06 -9.67 -16.18
C GLU A 161 10.67 -9.19 -15.71
N PHE A 162 10.61 -8.08 -14.95
CA PHE A 162 9.35 -7.56 -14.43
C PHE A 162 8.55 -6.81 -15.51
N LYS A 163 7.52 -7.48 -16.04
CA LYS A 163 6.51 -6.87 -16.92
C LYS A 163 5.33 -6.32 -16.12
N LEU A 164 4.67 -5.28 -16.64
CA LEU A 164 3.44 -4.72 -16.06
C LEU A 164 2.32 -5.78 -15.91
N ALA A 165 2.34 -6.82 -16.74
CA ALA A 165 1.42 -7.96 -16.64
C ALA A 165 1.67 -8.84 -15.40
N THR A 166 2.93 -9.00 -14.98
CA THR A 166 3.29 -9.74 -13.77
C THR A 166 2.79 -9.03 -12.51
N LEU A 167 2.77 -7.68 -12.53
CA LEU A 167 2.18 -6.87 -11.47
C LEU A 167 0.64 -7.03 -11.42
N GLY A 168 -0.03 -6.97 -12.57
CA GLY A 168 -1.49 -7.17 -12.66
C GLY A 168 -1.92 -8.55 -12.19
N LEU A 169 -1.20 -9.60 -12.63
CA LEU A 169 -1.42 -10.98 -12.18
C LEU A 169 -1.11 -11.16 -10.69
N ALA A 170 -0.05 -10.55 -10.17
CA ALA A 170 0.25 -10.58 -8.75
C ALA A 170 -0.83 -9.87 -7.91
N MET A 171 -1.37 -8.73 -8.38
CA MET A 171 -2.48 -8.04 -7.71
C MET A 171 -3.77 -8.85 -7.72
N ILE A 172 -4.08 -9.53 -8.84
CA ILE A 172 -5.24 -10.42 -8.93
C ILE A 172 -5.04 -11.65 -8.03
N GLY A 173 -3.84 -12.22 -8.01
CA GLY A 173 -3.51 -13.35 -7.13
C GLY A 173 -3.59 -13.00 -5.65
N VAL A 174 -3.08 -11.83 -5.26
CA VAL A 174 -3.18 -11.32 -3.88
C VAL A 174 -4.62 -10.93 -3.53
N GLY A 175 -5.40 -10.42 -4.48
CA GLY A 175 -6.82 -10.11 -4.25
C GLY A 175 -7.73 -11.34 -4.22
N ALA A 176 -7.33 -12.44 -4.84
CA ALA A 176 -8.08 -13.71 -4.85
C ALA A 176 -7.81 -14.58 -3.60
N TYR A 177 -6.74 -14.28 -2.86
CA TYR A 177 -6.44 -14.85 -1.54
C TYR A 177 -7.24 -14.11 -0.45
#